data_AF-A0A5J6PCI6-F1
#
_entry.id   AF-A0A5J6PCI6-F1
#
_cell.length_a   1.000
_cell.length_b   1.000
_cell.length_c   1.000
_cell.angle_alpha   90.00
_cell.angle_beta   90.00
_cell.angle_gamma   90.00
#
_symmetry.space_group_name_H-M   'P 1'
#
loop_
_entity.id
_entity.type
_entity.pdbx_description
1 polymer ?
#
loop_
_entity_poly.entity_id
_entity_poly.type
_entity_poly.pdbx_seq_one_letter_code
_entity_poly.pdbx_strand_id
1 'polypeptide(L)' 'MVIYFSQDGWRLLQEDEGVFFSFIDPGHCGAEIKIEIDNEMKDYLLSNKPGPDVIMKMLKDKGFFNKHKR' A
#
# COMPACT_ATOMS: atom_id res chain seq x y z
N MET A 1 3.79 9.87 -13.99
CA MET A 1 2.94 9.21 -12.98
C MET A 1 2.21 8.03 -13.60
N VAL A 2 2.40 6.83 -13.06
CA VAL A 2 1.66 5.61 -13.46
C VAL A 2 0.80 5.16 -12.28
N ILE A 3 -0.47 4.82 -12.52
CA ILE A 3 -1.40 4.35 -11.49
C ILE A 3 -1.89 2.94 -11.84
N TYR A 4 -1.82 2.03 -10.88
CA TYR A 4 -2.42 0.70 -10.96
C TYR A 4 -3.57 0.57 -9.96
N PHE A 5 -4.71 0.03 -10.39
CA PHE A 5 -5.87 -0.17 -9.54
C PHE A 5 -6.07 -1.65 -9.25
N SER A 6 -6.34 -1.97 -7.99
CA SER A 6 -6.88 -3.28 -7.60
C SER A 6 -8.41 -3.27 -7.67
N GLN A 7 -8.99 -4.46 -7.72
CA GLN A 7 -10.45 -4.63 -7.58
C GLN A 7 -10.92 -4.40 -6.13
N ASP A 8 -10.00 -4.50 -5.16
CA ASP A 8 -10.27 -4.42 -3.73
C ASP A 8 -10.12 -2.99 -3.16
N GLY A 9 -9.98 -1.98 -4.01
CA GLY A 9 -10.02 -0.57 -3.62
C GLY A 9 -8.68 0.05 -3.19
N TRP A 10 -7.57 -0.71 -3.23
CA TRP A 10 -6.22 -0.14 -3.12
C TRP A 10 -5.61 0.17 -4.48
N ARG A 11 -4.63 1.07 -4.52
CA ARG A 11 -3.90 1.51 -5.72
C ARG A 11 -2.41 1.63 -5.49
N LEU A 12 -1.64 1.46 -6.57
CA LEU A 12 -0.21 1.79 -6.61
C LEU A 12 0.01 3.06 -7.42
N LEU A 13 0.79 3.98 -6.87
CA LEU A 13 1.16 5.25 -7.48
C LEU A 13 2.68 5.23 -7.70
N GLN A 14 3.12 5.26 -8.95
CA GLN A 14 4.53 5.40 -9.29
C GLN A 14 4.79 6.84 -9.75
N GLU A 15 5.57 7.54 -8.94
CA GLU A 15 6.08 8.89 -9.17
C GLU A 15 7.58 8.80 -9.53
N ASP A 16 8.19 9.90 -9.97
CA ASP A 16 9.58 9.89 -10.44
C ASP A 16 10.58 9.55 -9.32
N GLU A 17 10.22 9.83 -8.06
CA GLU A 17 11.08 9.62 -6.89
C GLU A 17 10.73 8.35 -6.08
N GLY A 18 9.60 7.69 -6.35
CA GLY A 18 9.17 6.56 -5.51
C GLY A 18 7.88 5.87 -5.94
N VAL A 19 7.59 4.77 -5.25
CA VAL A 19 6.37 3.96 -5.45
C VAL A 19 5.57 3.98 -4.16
N PHE A 20 4.28 4.22 -4.27
CA PHE A 20 3.39 4.34 -3.12
C PHE A 20 2.21 3.39 -3.24
N PHE A 21 1.95 2.67 -2.16
CA PHE A 21 0.70 1.97 -1.93
C PHE A 21 -0.31 2.93 -1.28
N SER A 22 -1.51 3.02 -1.85
CA SER A 22 -2.58 3.87 -1.34
C SER A 22 -3.88 3.09 -1.20
N PHE A 23 -4.58 3.27 -0.09
CA PHE A 23 -5.88 2.67 0.17
C PHE A 23 -6.73 3.57 1.06
N ILE A 24 -8.05 3.42 0.99
CA ILE A 24 -8.99 4.11 1.88
C ILE A 24 -9.20 3.23 3.12
N ASP A 25 -8.89 3.76 4.31
CA ASP A 25 -9.19 3.06 5.56
C ASP A 25 -10.68 3.18 5.89
N PRO A 26 -11.46 2.08 5.88
CA PRO A 26 -12.87 2.10 6.25
C PRO A 26 -13.08 2.41 7.74
N GLY A 27 -12.06 2.24 8.59
CA GLY A 27 -12.13 2.51 10.03
C GLY A 27 -11.95 3.98 10.41
N HIS A 28 -11.27 4.78 9.59
CA HIS A 28 -11.00 6.20 9.84
C HIS A 28 -11.69 7.10 8.82
N CYS A 29 -13.02 7.20 8.86
CA CYS A 29 -13.81 8.20 8.09
C CYS A 29 -13.45 8.32 6.59
N GLY A 30 -13.01 7.23 5.95
CA GLY A 30 -12.61 7.28 4.54
C GLY A 30 -11.29 8.00 4.28
N ALA A 31 -10.41 8.11 5.28
CA ALA A 31 -9.08 8.67 5.13
C ALA A 31 -8.24 7.84 4.16
N GLU A 32 -7.60 8.51 3.21
CA GLU A 32 -6.60 7.87 2.34
C GLU A 32 -5.29 7.70 3.09
N ILE A 33 -4.82 6.45 3.18
CA ILE A 33 -3.50 6.11 3.69
C ILE A 33 -2.59 5.87 2.49
N LYS A 34 -1.50 6.64 2.39
CA LYS A 34 -0.43 6.49 1.40
C LYS A 34 0.85 6.06 2.09
N ILE A 35 1.48 4.99 1.60
CA ILE A 35 2.69 4.38 2.16
C ILE A 35 3.70 4.20 1.03
N GLU A 36 4.91 4.72 1.21
CA GLU A 36 6.01 4.47 0.27
C GLU A 36 6.48 3.02 0.39
N ILE A 37 6.66 2.34 -0.74
CA ILE A 37 7.08 0.94 -0.80
C ILE A 37 8.27 0.78 -1.76
N ASP A 38 9.06 -0.25 -1.54
CA ASP A 38 10.16 -0.61 -2.44
C ASP A 38 9.68 -1.31 -3.72
N ASN A 39 10.60 -1.42 -4.70
CA ASN A 39 10.32 -2.07 -5.97
C ASN A 39 9.98 -3.56 -5.82
N GLU A 40 10.57 -4.26 -4.83
CA GLU A 40 10.27 -5.65 -4.55
C GLU A 40 8.78 -5.83 -4.19
N MET A 41 8.27 -4.97 -3.30
CA MET A 41 6.87 -5.00 -2.90
C MET A 41 5.94 -4.58 -4.04
N LYS A 42 6.33 -3.60 -4.87
CA LYS A 42 5.60 -3.24 -6.09
C LYS A 42 5.46 -4.45 -7.02
N ASP A 43 6.58 -5.10 -7.35
CA ASP A 43 6.59 -6.23 -8.27
C ASP A 43 5.77 -7.41 -7.73
N TYR A 44 5.84 -7.65 -6.42
CA TYR A 44 5.00 -8.64 -5.74
C TYR A 44 3.50 -8.31 -5.86
N LEU A 45 3.11 -7.07 -5.56
CA LEU A 45 1.71 -6.62 -5.62
C LEU A 45 1.15 -6.72 -7.04
N LEU A 46 1.93 -6.35 -8.06
CA LEU A 46 1.53 -6.41 -9.46
C LEU A 46 1.40 -7.86 -9.96
N SER A 47 2.32 -8.74 -9.54
CA SER A 47 2.36 -10.14 -10.02
C SER A 47 1.32 -11.03 -9.34
N ASN A 48 1.09 -10.82 -8.03
CA ASN A 48 0.27 -11.73 -7.23
C ASN A 48 -1.14 -11.19 -6.98
N LYS A 49 -1.35 -9.87 -7.11
CA LYS A 49 -2.62 -9.19 -6.80
C LYS A 49 -3.23 -9.69 -5.48
N PRO A 50 -2.47 -9.68 -4.37
CA PRO A 50 -2.93 -10.24 -3.11
C PRO A 50 -4.14 -9.49 -2.59
N GLY A 51 -5.01 -10.20 -1.86
CA GLY A 51 -6.13 -9.58 -1.16
C GLY A 51 -5.68 -8.64 -0.03
N PRO A 52 -6.58 -7.77 0.46
CA PRO A 52 -6.25 -6.72 1.43
C PRO A 52 -5.63 -7.24 2.73
N ASP A 53 -6.04 -8.40 3.25
CA ASP A 53 -5.50 -8.98 4.48
C ASP A 53 -4.00 -9.30 4.39
N VAL A 54 -3.58 -9.84 3.25
CA VAL A 54 -2.17 -10.19 2.99
C VAL A 54 -1.34 -8.92 2.91
N ILE A 55 -1.86 -7.89 2.22
CA ILE A 55 -1.17 -6.60 2.10
C ILE A 55 -1.01 -5.93 3.46
N MET A 56 -2.08 -5.89 4.26
CA MET A 56 -2.04 -5.34 5.62
C MET A 56 -1.03 -6.07 6.50
N LYS A 57 -0.94 -7.40 6.39
CA LYS A 57 0.09 -8.18 7.09
C LYS A 57 1.49 -7.79 6.62
N MET A 58 1.75 -7.74 5.31
CA MET A 58 3.06 -7.35 4.77
C MET A 58 3.48 -5.94 5.22
N LEU A 59 2.54 -4.99 5.21
CA LEU A 59 2.79 -3.62 5.64
C LEU A 59 3.10 -3.55 7.15
N LYS A 60 2.44 -4.37 7.97
CA LYS A 60 2.75 -4.51 9.41
C LYS A 60 4.11 -5.16 9.65
N ASP A 61 4.43 -6.23 8.92
CA ASP A 61 5.68 -6.97 9.04
C ASP A 61 6.88 -6.09 8.64
N LYS A 62 6.73 -5.24 7.62
CA LYS A 62 7.72 -4.22 7.25
C LYS A 62 7.78 -3.02 8.22
N GLY A 63 6.93 -2.98 9.24
CA GLY A 63 6.96 -1.97 10.29
C GLY A 63 6.39 -0.61 9.90
N PHE A 64 5.64 -0.50 8.79
CA PHE A 64 5.09 0.78 8.33
C PHE A 64 4.13 1.42 9.34
N PHE A 65 3.45 0.63 10.16
CA PHE A 65 2.51 1.11 11.18
C PHE A 65 3.14 1.23 12.59
N ASN A 66 4.42 0.90 12.76
CA ASN A 66 5.07 0.91 14.09
C ASN A 66 5.54 2.31 14.54
N LYS A 67 5.21 3.38 13.81
CA LYS A 67 5.60 4.76 14.17
C LYS A 67 4.75 5.43 15.27
N HIS A 68 3.74 4.77 15.83
CA HIS A 68 2.93 5.33 16.94
C HIS A 68 3.30 4.82 18.35
N LYS A 69 4.59 4.57 18.60
CA LYS A 69 5.13 4.52 19.98
C LYS A 69 6.25 5.55 20.16
N ARG A 70 5.86 6.82 20.30
CA ARG A 70 6.62 7.82 21.05
C ARG A 70 5.64 8.77 21.72
#